data_AF-A0A962UIE4-F1
#
_entry.id   AF-A0A962UIE4-F1
#
_cell.length_a   1.000
_cell.length_b   1.000
_cell.length_c   1.000
_cell.angle_alpha   90.00
_cell.angle_beta   90.00
_cell.angle_gamma   90.00
#
_symmetry.space_group_name_H-M   'P 1'
#
loop_
_entity.id
_entity.type
_entity.pdbx_description
1 polymer ?
#
loop_
_entity_poly.entity_id
_entity_poly.type
_entity_poly.pdbx_seq_one_letter_code
_entity_poly.pdbx_strand_id
1 'polypeptide(L)'
;NGVQGKDLGPDEAKPQEVQWHAKAPEGKLDLLVTLDFRMSTTCLYSDIVLPTATWYEKNDLNTSDMHPFIHPLSTAVEPAWQARSDWEIYKGFAKAVSEVSVGHLGVEKDVVLTPIMHDTPAEMAQPYGVRDWKKGEVAFIPGKTAPQITVVERDYPNLFKRFTALGPLMDKVG
;
A
#
# COMPACT_ATOMS: atom_id res chain seq x y z
N ASN A 1 18.83 19.64 -14.33
CA ASN A 1 17.55 20.34 -14.03
C ASN A 1 16.48 20.07 -15.09
N GLY A 2 16.28 18.82 -15.53
CA GLY A 2 15.35 18.47 -16.62
C GLY A 2 14.09 17.69 -16.19
N VAL A 3 13.93 17.43 -14.88
CA VAL A 3 12.79 16.66 -14.34
C VAL A 3 11.78 17.57 -13.62
N GLN A 4 12.17 18.80 -13.28
CA GLN A 4 11.30 19.79 -12.66
C GLN A 4 11.10 20.93 -13.66
N GLY A 5 9.92 20.98 -14.28
CA GLY A 5 9.46 22.17 -14.98
C GLY A 5 9.23 23.32 -13.99
N LYS A 6 8.89 24.51 -14.48
CA LYS A 6 8.43 25.60 -13.59
C LYS A 6 7.20 25.13 -12.83
N ASP A 7 7.12 25.47 -11.53
CA ASP A 7 6.01 25.05 -10.65
C ASP A 7 4.63 25.42 -11.20
N LEU A 8 4.55 26.53 -11.94
CA LEU A 8 3.40 26.91 -12.74
C LEU A 8 3.83 27.06 -14.20
N GLY A 9 2.95 26.67 -15.12
CA GLY A 9 3.11 26.89 -16.55
C GLY A 9 3.15 28.39 -16.93
N PRO A 10 3.23 28.71 -18.23
CA PRO A 10 3.38 30.09 -18.71
C PRO A 10 2.27 31.05 -18.24
N ASP A 11 1.08 30.54 -17.94
CA ASP A 11 -0.09 31.33 -17.54
C ASP A 11 -0.22 31.55 -16.02
N GLU A 12 0.72 31.03 -15.21
CA GLU A 12 0.67 31.07 -13.74
C GLU A 12 -0.65 30.56 -13.12
N ALA A 13 -1.37 29.69 -13.84
CA ALA A 13 -2.70 29.22 -13.45
C ALA A 13 -2.62 28.29 -12.22
N LYS A 14 -3.15 28.76 -11.08
CA LYS A 14 -3.22 27.98 -9.84
C LYS A 14 -4.38 26.97 -9.88
N PRO A 15 -4.22 25.80 -9.22
CA PRO A 15 -5.31 24.84 -9.09
C PRO A 15 -6.50 25.41 -8.31
N GLN A 16 -7.72 25.00 -8.67
CA GLN A 16 -8.95 25.41 -8.00
C GLN A 16 -9.42 24.42 -6.92
N GLU A 17 -9.03 23.14 -7.04
CA GLU A 17 -9.45 22.05 -6.14
C GLU A 17 -8.40 21.67 -5.09
N VAL A 18 -7.19 22.25 -5.17
CA VAL A 18 -6.07 21.97 -4.28
C VAL A 18 -5.49 23.27 -3.77
N GLN A 19 -5.15 23.32 -2.48
CA GLN A 19 -4.49 24.48 -1.89
C GLN A 19 -3.10 24.69 -2.51
N TRP A 20 -2.87 25.86 -3.10
CA TRP A 20 -1.56 26.26 -3.58
C TRP A 20 -0.67 26.78 -2.43
N HIS A 21 0.57 26.32 -2.38
CA HIS A 21 1.58 26.80 -1.44
C HIS A 21 2.75 27.40 -2.23
N ALA A 22 3.05 28.68 -2.00
CA ALA A 22 4.17 29.36 -2.68
C ALA A 22 5.54 28.75 -2.36
N LYS A 23 5.67 28.13 -1.18
CA LYS A 23 6.80 27.28 -0.83
C LYS A 23 6.27 25.87 -0.60
N ALA A 24 6.71 24.92 -1.41
CA ALA A 24 6.30 23.54 -1.27
C ALA A 24 6.82 22.94 0.06
N PRO A 25 6.04 22.09 0.74
CA PRO A 25 6.55 21.27 1.83
C PRO A 25 7.61 20.29 1.31
N GLU A 26 8.79 20.33 1.91
CA GLU A 26 9.94 19.46 1.63
C GLU A 26 10.07 18.38 2.73
N GLY A 27 10.73 17.26 2.41
CA GLY A 27 11.05 16.23 3.42
C GLY A 27 9.84 15.55 4.08
N LYS A 28 8.77 15.29 3.31
CA LYS A 28 7.51 14.72 3.86
C LYS A 28 7.61 13.30 4.42
N LEU A 29 8.64 12.55 4.02
CA LEU A 29 8.84 11.19 4.51
C LEU A 29 9.63 11.28 5.82
N ASP A 30 8.97 10.99 6.94
CA ASP A 30 9.62 10.95 8.26
C ASP A 30 10.55 9.74 8.42
N LEU A 31 10.30 8.67 7.65
CA LEU A 31 11.10 7.45 7.65
C LEU A 31 11.02 6.74 6.29
N LEU A 32 12.18 6.47 5.67
CA LEU A 32 12.32 5.66 4.47
C LEU A 32 13.10 4.37 4.78
N VAL A 33 12.40 3.24 4.73
CA VAL A 33 12.97 1.90 4.94
C VAL A 33 13.02 1.14 3.62
N THR A 34 14.20 0.65 3.23
CA THR A 34 14.37 -0.15 2.01
C THR A 34 14.91 -1.54 2.32
N LEU A 35 14.31 -2.56 1.71
CA LEU A 35 14.77 -3.95 1.75
C LEU A 35 15.43 -4.26 0.40
N ASP A 36 16.71 -4.61 0.40
CA ASP A 36 17.43 -4.92 -0.84
C ASP A 36 18.61 -5.86 -0.53
N PHE A 37 18.95 -6.71 -1.50
CA PHE A 37 20.11 -7.60 -1.41
C PHE A 37 21.37 -6.94 -1.97
N ARG A 38 21.24 -5.75 -2.57
CA ARG A 38 22.36 -4.89 -3.00
C ARG A 38 22.12 -3.44 -2.58
N MET A 39 23.20 -2.68 -2.45
CA MET A 39 23.10 -1.23 -2.18
C MET A 39 22.65 -0.47 -3.44
N SER A 40 21.33 -0.45 -3.68
CA SER A 40 20.74 0.30 -4.79
C SER A 40 20.74 1.81 -4.53
N THR A 41 20.47 2.62 -5.56
CA THR A 41 20.34 4.07 -5.40
C THR A 41 19.27 4.42 -4.35
N THR A 42 18.16 3.69 -4.29
CA THR A 42 17.14 3.89 -3.26
C THR A 42 17.70 3.65 -1.86
N CYS A 43 18.48 2.58 -1.67
CA CYS A 43 19.14 2.30 -0.39
C CYS A 43 20.06 3.44 0.04
N LEU A 44 20.83 4.03 -0.89
CA LEU A 44 21.72 5.16 -0.61
C LEU A 44 20.99 6.41 -0.07
N TYR A 45 19.70 6.57 -0.38
CA TYR A 45 18.86 7.67 0.11
C TYR A 45 17.92 7.26 1.26
N SER A 46 17.99 6.01 1.73
CA SER A 46 17.11 5.49 2.79
C SER A 46 17.72 5.72 4.18
N ASP A 47 16.85 5.88 5.18
CA ASP A 47 17.26 6.00 6.59
C ASP A 47 17.65 4.63 7.16
N ILE A 48 16.93 3.57 6.75
CA ILE A 48 17.18 2.19 7.17
C ILE A 48 17.23 1.29 5.93
N VAL A 49 18.28 0.48 5.86
CA VAL A 49 18.44 -0.56 4.84
C VAL A 49 18.47 -1.92 5.54
N LEU A 50 17.58 -2.82 5.13
CA LEU A 50 17.52 -4.19 5.64
C LEU A 50 17.99 -5.18 4.56
N PRO A 51 18.92 -6.10 4.89
CA PRO A 51 19.40 -7.07 3.91
C PRO A 51 18.30 -8.11 3.64
N THR A 52 17.76 -8.12 2.43
CA THR A 52 16.85 -9.19 1.99
C THR A 52 17.60 -10.33 1.31
N ALA A 53 17.05 -11.53 1.34
CA ALA A 53 17.60 -12.70 0.66
C ALA A 53 17.52 -12.55 -0.87
N THR A 54 18.54 -13.03 -1.59
CA THR A 54 18.48 -13.13 -3.05
C THR A 54 17.46 -14.16 -3.49
N TRP A 55 17.19 -14.23 -4.79
CA TRP A 55 16.23 -15.20 -5.36
C TRP A 55 16.62 -16.67 -5.17
N TYR A 56 17.90 -16.96 -4.92
CA TYR A 56 18.41 -18.32 -4.67
C TYR A 56 18.45 -18.70 -3.19
N GLU A 57 17.98 -17.83 -2.31
CA GLU A 57 18.07 -17.99 -0.85
C GLU A 57 16.68 -17.97 -0.20
N LYS A 58 15.60 -18.09 -0.98
CA LYS A 58 14.22 -18.07 -0.49
C LYS A 58 13.29 -18.95 -1.32
N ASN A 59 12.17 -19.30 -0.71
CA ASN A 59 11.08 -20.01 -1.37
C ASN A 59 9.97 -19.02 -1.74
N ASP A 60 9.55 -19.03 -3.01
CA ASP A 60 8.46 -18.20 -3.52
C ASP A 60 7.92 -18.79 -4.84
N LEU A 61 6.91 -18.18 -5.46
CA LEU A 61 6.37 -18.56 -6.76
C LEU A 61 6.54 -17.44 -7.80
N ASN A 62 6.70 -17.82 -9.07
CA ASN A 62 6.77 -16.89 -10.18
C ASN A 62 5.86 -17.33 -11.35
N THR A 63 5.23 -16.35 -11.98
CA THR A 63 4.42 -16.49 -13.20
C THR A 63 4.71 -15.30 -14.13
N SER A 64 4.36 -15.43 -15.42
CA SER A 64 4.51 -14.36 -16.41
C SER A 64 3.43 -14.46 -17.49
N ASP A 65 3.05 -13.32 -18.08
CA ASP A 65 2.14 -13.23 -19.22
C ASP A 65 2.63 -14.03 -20.45
N MET A 66 3.93 -14.27 -20.55
CA MET A 66 4.56 -14.86 -21.73
C MET A 66 4.29 -16.37 -21.89
N HIS A 67 3.89 -17.06 -20.82
CA HIS A 67 3.68 -18.51 -20.83
C HIS A 67 2.74 -18.98 -19.71
N PRO A 68 2.07 -20.13 -19.85
CA PRO A 68 1.10 -20.61 -18.86
C PRO A 68 1.73 -21.39 -17.68
N PHE A 69 3.05 -21.35 -17.51
CA PHE A 69 3.74 -22.08 -16.44
C PHE A 69 3.84 -21.27 -15.15
N ILE A 70 3.62 -21.96 -14.03
CA ILE A 70 3.97 -21.52 -12.69
C ILE A 70 5.18 -22.33 -12.19
N HIS A 71 6.19 -21.67 -11.63
CA HIS A 71 7.38 -22.35 -11.12
C HIS A 71 7.93 -21.65 -9.86
N PRO A 72 8.65 -22.39 -8.99
CA PRO A 72 9.13 -21.84 -7.74
C PRO A 72 10.46 -21.08 -7.88
N LEU A 73 10.72 -20.18 -6.93
CA LEU A 73 12.06 -19.90 -6.42
C LEU A 73 12.34 -20.91 -5.30
N SER A 74 13.55 -21.43 -5.23
CA SER A 74 13.93 -22.41 -4.22
C SER A 74 15.23 -22.01 -3.55
N THR A 75 15.30 -22.29 -2.25
CA THR A 75 16.46 -22.01 -1.41
C THR A 75 17.58 -22.98 -1.78
N ALA A 76 18.55 -22.52 -2.59
CA ALA A 76 19.73 -23.29 -2.95
C ALA A 76 20.72 -23.36 -1.77
N VAL A 77 20.82 -22.26 -1.02
CA VAL A 77 21.56 -22.14 0.25
C VAL A 77 20.79 -21.19 1.18
N GLU A 78 21.03 -21.30 2.48
CA GLU A 78 20.47 -20.35 3.45
C GLU A 78 20.92 -18.90 3.13
N PRO A 79 20.09 -17.88 3.38
CA PRO A 79 20.46 -16.48 3.19
C PRO A 79 21.81 -16.15 3.82
N ALA A 80 22.72 -15.60 3.02
CA ALA A 80 24.05 -15.26 3.49
C ALA A 80 24.01 -14.16 4.58
N TRP A 81 24.95 -14.27 5.53
CA TRP A 81 25.12 -13.33 6.64
C TRP A 81 23.86 -13.16 7.51
N GLN A 82 23.28 -11.95 7.54
CA GLN A 82 22.09 -11.61 8.32
C GLN A 82 20.88 -11.36 7.42
N ALA A 83 20.98 -11.70 6.13
CA ALA A 83 19.87 -11.56 5.21
C ALA A 83 18.68 -12.44 5.64
N ARG A 84 17.47 -11.99 5.33
CA ARG A 84 16.23 -12.74 5.56
C ARG A 84 15.32 -12.58 4.36
N SER A 85 14.43 -13.53 4.10
CA SER A 85 13.42 -13.33 3.06
C SER A 85 12.50 -12.16 3.43
N ASP A 86 11.93 -11.50 2.42
CA ASP A 86 10.98 -10.40 2.63
C ASP A 86 9.83 -10.81 3.57
N TRP A 87 9.35 -12.04 3.41
CA TRP A 87 8.34 -12.65 4.28
C TRP A 87 8.75 -12.66 5.76
N GLU A 88 9.94 -13.15 6.09
CA GLU A 88 10.41 -13.20 7.48
C GLU A 88 10.74 -11.80 8.04
N ILE A 89 11.14 -10.85 7.19
CA ILE A 89 11.32 -9.45 7.60
C ILE A 89 9.98 -8.82 7.97
N TYR A 90 8.96 -8.91 7.11
CA TYR A 90 7.63 -8.37 7.39
C TYR A 90 6.93 -9.08 8.55
N LYS A 91 7.12 -10.39 8.69
CA LYS A 91 6.67 -11.15 9.87
C LYS A 91 7.32 -10.63 11.16
N GLY A 92 8.60 -10.28 11.10
CA GLY A 92 9.32 -9.60 12.18
C GLY A 92 8.72 -8.24 12.52
N PHE A 93 8.40 -7.41 11.52
CA PHE A 93 7.70 -6.15 11.73
C PHE A 93 6.32 -6.35 12.34
N ALA A 94 5.52 -7.29 11.84
CA ALA A 94 4.21 -7.60 12.40
C ALA A 94 4.29 -7.97 13.88
N LYS A 95 5.32 -8.75 14.28
CA LYS A 95 5.60 -9.06 15.68
C LYS A 95 5.93 -7.82 16.49
N ALA A 96 6.91 -7.03 16.04
CA ALA A 96 7.35 -5.82 16.74
C ALA A 96 6.19 -4.81 16.90
N VAL A 97 5.42 -4.57 15.84
CA VAL A 97 4.24 -3.69 15.87
C VAL A 97 3.19 -4.20 16.85
N SER A 98 2.92 -5.51 16.88
CA SER A 98 1.98 -6.09 17.85
C SER A 98 2.41 -5.80 19.28
N GLU A 99 3.70 -5.93 19.58
CA GLU A 99 4.26 -5.68 20.91
C GLU A 99 4.23 -4.19 21.29
N VAL A 100 4.69 -3.30 20.41
CA VAL A 100 4.77 -1.85 20.71
C VAL A 100 3.42 -1.14 20.61
N SER A 101 2.40 -1.75 19.98
CA SER A 101 1.06 -1.17 19.90
C SER A 101 0.32 -1.17 21.24
N VAL A 102 0.67 -2.06 22.18
CA VAL A 102 -0.05 -2.21 23.45
C VAL A 102 0.02 -0.93 24.27
N GLY A 103 -1.14 -0.39 24.64
CA GLY A 103 -1.26 0.90 25.34
C GLY A 103 -1.37 2.11 24.43
N HIS A 104 -1.17 1.95 23.12
CA HIS A 104 -1.30 3.01 22.11
C HIS A 104 -2.42 2.72 21.09
N LEU A 105 -2.53 1.49 20.59
CA LEU A 105 -3.53 1.03 19.62
C LEU A 105 -4.07 -0.33 20.05
N GLY A 106 -5.39 -0.42 20.21
CA GLY A 106 -6.11 -1.63 20.61
C GLY A 106 -6.88 -2.24 19.44
N VAL A 107 -8.19 -2.46 19.65
CA VAL A 107 -9.13 -2.86 18.60
C VAL A 107 -9.80 -1.60 18.09
N GLU A 108 -9.36 -1.13 16.94
CA GLU A 108 -9.75 0.16 16.39
C GLU A 108 -10.76 0.03 15.25
N LYS A 109 -11.62 1.04 15.11
CA LYS A 109 -12.53 1.19 13.97
C LYS A 109 -11.94 2.17 12.97
N ASP A 110 -11.58 1.67 11.81
CA ASP A 110 -11.01 2.46 10.71
C ASP A 110 -12.05 2.74 9.63
N VAL A 111 -12.10 3.98 9.14
CA VAL A 111 -13.03 4.39 8.07
C VAL A 111 -12.26 4.37 6.75
N VAL A 112 -12.56 3.38 5.91
CA VAL A 112 -11.88 3.16 4.64
C VAL A 112 -12.78 3.61 3.49
N LEU A 113 -12.23 4.43 2.61
CA LEU A 113 -12.85 4.84 1.35
C LEU A 113 -12.38 3.92 0.23
N THR A 114 -13.29 3.14 -0.35
CA THR A 114 -12.99 2.26 -1.49
C THR A 114 -13.61 2.87 -2.75
N PRO A 115 -12.86 3.01 -3.85
CA PRO A 115 -13.44 3.48 -5.11
C PRO A 115 -14.51 2.49 -5.61
N ILE A 116 -15.33 2.95 -6.55
CA ILE A 116 -16.27 2.08 -7.24
C ILE A 116 -15.44 1.08 -8.07
N MET A 117 -15.60 -0.21 -7.78
CA MET A 117 -14.81 -1.28 -8.38
C MET A 117 -15.50 -1.81 -9.64
N HIS A 118 -14.71 -2.09 -10.67
CA HIS A 118 -15.13 -2.96 -11.77
C HIS A 118 -15.41 -4.38 -11.26
N ASP A 119 -16.16 -5.17 -12.02
CA ASP A 119 -16.58 -6.54 -11.70
C ASP A 119 -17.40 -6.62 -10.39
N THR A 120 -18.10 -5.53 -10.06
CA THR A 120 -19.05 -5.46 -8.95
C THR A 120 -20.35 -4.82 -9.40
N PRO A 121 -21.50 -5.09 -8.75
CA PRO A 121 -22.76 -4.41 -9.10
C PRO A 121 -22.68 -2.87 -9.08
N ALA A 122 -21.74 -2.31 -8.31
CA ALA A 122 -21.53 -0.87 -8.20
C ALA A 122 -20.92 -0.25 -9.46
N GLU A 123 -20.35 -1.03 -10.39
CA GLU A 123 -19.73 -0.52 -11.61
C GLU A 123 -20.72 0.27 -12.50
N MET A 124 -22.01 -0.03 -12.38
CA MET A 124 -23.10 0.68 -13.06
C MET A 124 -23.49 1.98 -12.32
N ALA A 125 -22.51 2.85 -12.11
CA ALA A 125 -22.60 4.03 -11.25
C ALA A 125 -23.36 5.22 -11.87
N GLN A 126 -22.80 5.82 -12.94
CA GLN A 126 -23.32 7.02 -13.61
C GLN A 126 -23.45 6.78 -15.13
N PRO A 127 -24.58 6.22 -15.62
CA PRO A 127 -24.67 5.70 -16.99
C PRO A 127 -24.83 6.76 -18.10
N TYR A 128 -25.25 7.98 -17.78
CA TYR A 128 -25.67 8.97 -18.80
C TYR A 128 -24.83 10.26 -18.79
N GLY A 129 -23.71 10.28 -18.07
CA GLY A 129 -22.84 11.44 -17.96
C GLY A 129 -22.17 11.54 -16.59
N VAL A 130 -21.31 12.54 -16.42
CA VAL A 130 -20.57 12.79 -15.19
C VAL A 130 -21.28 13.88 -14.39
N ARG A 131 -21.55 13.63 -13.12
CA ARG A 131 -22.03 14.63 -12.16
C ARG A 131 -21.18 14.65 -10.91
N ASP A 132 -20.95 15.84 -10.39
CA ASP A 132 -20.12 16.12 -9.23
C ASP A 132 -20.98 16.53 -8.02
N TRP A 133 -20.93 15.70 -6.97
CA TRP A 133 -21.65 15.97 -5.73
C TRP A 133 -21.13 17.20 -4.98
N LYS A 134 -19.84 17.54 -5.11
CA LYS A 134 -19.23 18.71 -4.46
C LYS A 134 -19.75 20.02 -5.04
N LYS A 135 -20.22 19.98 -6.29
CA LYS A 135 -20.87 21.09 -7.00
C LYS A 135 -22.40 21.11 -6.83
N GLY A 136 -22.97 20.14 -6.11
CA GLY A 136 -24.42 20.01 -5.93
C GLY A 136 -25.17 19.47 -7.15
N GLU A 137 -24.47 18.92 -8.15
CA GLU A 137 -25.09 18.38 -9.37
C GLU A 137 -25.80 17.02 -9.12
N VAL A 138 -25.40 16.33 -8.05
CA VAL A 138 -25.96 15.06 -7.62
C VAL A 138 -25.79 14.89 -6.10
N ALA A 139 -26.63 14.07 -5.46
CA ALA A 139 -26.47 13.73 -4.05
C ALA A 139 -25.18 12.92 -3.81
N PHE A 140 -24.60 13.04 -2.61
CA PHE A 140 -23.50 12.19 -2.14
C PHE A 140 -24.04 10.80 -1.76
N ILE A 141 -23.74 9.79 -2.58
CA ILE A 141 -24.20 8.41 -2.40
C ILE A 141 -22.96 7.50 -2.45
N PRO A 142 -22.51 6.97 -1.29
CA PRO A 142 -21.40 6.03 -1.23
C PRO A 142 -21.61 4.83 -2.17
N GLY A 143 -20.58 4.48 -2.93
CA GLY A 143 -20.62 3.36 -3.87
C GLY A 143 -21.38 3.65 -5.18
N LYS A 144 -21.81 4.90 -5.43
CA LYS A 144 -22.50 5.29 -6.68
C LYS A 144 -22.07 6.63 -7.23
N THR A 145 -22.12 7.68 -6.42
CA THR A 145 -21.67 9.04 -6.83
C THR A 145 -20.45 9.50 -6.04
N ALA A 146 -20.04 8.72 -5.04
CA ALA A 146 -18.84 8.89 -4.22
C ALA A 146 -18.22 7.51 -3.93
N PRO A 147 -16.98 7.44 -3.41
CA PRO A 147 -16.39 6.20 -2.92
C PRO A 147 -17.30 5.49 -1.91
N GLN A 148 -17.26 4.16 -1.87
CA GLN A 148 -17.85 3.38 -0.79
C GLN A 148 -17.16 3.74 0.52
N ILE A 149 -17.94 3.89 1.59
CA ILE A 149 -17.44 4.15 2.94
C ILE A 149 -17.68 2.90 3.78
N THR A 150 -16.60 2.29 4.26
CA THR A 150 -16.66 1.05 5.05
C THR A 150 -15.93 1.23 6.37
N VAL A 151 -16.52 0.71 7.45
CA VAL A 151 -15.84 0.60 8.74
C VAL A 151 -15.14 -0.76 8.82
N VAL A 152 -13.83 -0.75 9.00
CA VAL A 152 -12.99 -1.94 9.16
C VAL A 152 -12.48 -2.00 10.59
N GLU A 153 -12.67 -3.15 11.25
CA GLU A 153 -12.10 -3.37 12.58
C GLU A 153 -10.67 -3.91 12.48
N ARG A 154 -9.72 -3.22 13.14
CA ARG A 154 -8.30 -3.58 13.16
C ARG A 154 -7.85 -3.89 14.58
N ASP A 155 -7.40 -5.11 14.80
CA ASP A 155 -6.87 -5.58 16.09
C ASP A 155 -5.34 -5.53 16.05
N TYR A 156 -4.77 -4.38 16.44
CA TYR A 156 -3.33 -4.13 16.37
C TYR A 156 -2.51 -5.06 17.28
N PRO A 157 -2.90 -5.34 18.53
CA PRO A 157 -2.18 -6.26 19.39
C PRO A 157 -2.09 -7.71 18.84
N ASN A 158 -3.02 -8.11 17.97
CA ASN A 158 -3.01 -9.43 17.33
C ASN A 158 -2.54 -9.41 15.87
N LEU A 159 -1.93 -8.33 15.38
CA LEU A 159 -1.44 -8.23 13.99
C LEU A 159 -0.54 -9.42 13.61
N PHE A 160 0.41 -9.80 14.45
CA PHE A 160 1.31 -10.93 14.20
C PHE A 160 0.58 -12.27 14.10
N LYS A 161 -0.43 -12.50 14.96
CA LYS A 161 -1.24 -13.72 14.93
C LYS A 161 -2.08 -13.77 13.65
N ARG A 162 -2.60 -12.62 13.20
CA ARG A 162 -3.35 -12.51 11.94
C ARG A 162 -2.45 -12.68 10.71
N PHE A 163 -1.22 -12.17 10.74
CA PHE A 163 -0.25 -12.33 9.65
C PHE A 163 0.19 -13.80 9.47
N THR A 164 0.28 -14.55 10.58
CA THR A 164 0.78 -15.94 10.57
C THR A 164 -0.33 -17.00 10.52
N ALA A 165 -1.56 -16.60 10.17
CA ALA A 165 -2.70 -17.51 10.05
C ALA A 165 -3.60 -17.15 8.87
N LEU A 166 -4.32 -18.14 8.32
CA LEU A 166 -5.38 -17.88 7.36
C LEU A 166 -6.62 -17.33 8.09
N GLY A 167 -7.14 -16.19 7.63
CA GLY A 167 -8.28 -15.53 8.27
C GLY A 167 -9.62 -16.25 8.06
N PRO A 168 -10.57 -16.12 9.00
CA PRO A 168 -11.84 -16.87 9.00
C PRO A 168 -12.86 -16.40 7.95
N LEU A 169 -12.57 -15.33 7.20
CA LEU A 169 -13.49 -14.82 6.18
C LEU A 169 -13.54 -15.72 4.94
N MET A 170 -12.52 -16.55 4.71
CA MET A 170 -12.53 -17.54 3.62
C MET A 170 -13.68 -18.54 3.74
N ASP A 171 -14.14 -18.84 4.96
CA ASP A 171 -15.26 -19.76 5.21
C ASP A 171 -16.64 -19.12 4.97
N LYS A 172 -16.71 -17.79 4.88
CA LYS A 172 -17.97 -17.03 4.86
C LYS A 172 -18.22 -16.26 3.57
N VAL A 173 -17.15 -15.84 2.89
CA VAL A 173 -17.20 -14.92 1.73
C VAL A 173 -16.81 -15.65 0.44
N GLY A 174 -16.28 -16.88 0.55
CA GLY A 174 -15.93 -17.75 -0.58
C GLY A 174 -17.08 -18.59 -1.11
#